data_AF-A0AAT9F8S1-F1
#
_entry.id   AF-A0AAT9F8S1-F1
#
_cell.length_a   1.000
_cell.length_b   1.000
_cell.length_c   1.000
_cell.angle_alpha   90.00
_cell.angle_beta   90.00
_cell.angle_gamma   90.00
#
_symmetry.space_group_name_H-M   'P 1'
#
loop_
_entity.id
_entity.type
_entity.pdbx_description
1 polymer ?
#
loop_
_entity_poly.entity_id
_entity_poly.type
_entity_poly.pdbx_seq_one_letter_code
_entity_poly.pdbx_strand_id
1 'polypeptide(L)'
;MSKIKYLLASPLIGAPFVVVACGQNVNTPGKIKQDEEIAKTASNQLKKLFTHSVLLTEYKIPFSDSSKVDEIYINTFKDKNSLLYKDSLKAFKFYALNKINTDQYYFAEKVVSWSGDRTLNPQEIKSLGPIQPNTIPTENQFEILWINEKTGIRDELEKMLIVNKYFAISDKDHLKKMDKNFKYTKDIKYELKNYLLAKYAVEKKFAQVWSKDPEKEADDSFFTQGYNNLRGADSFNAFWTYSNQPKIVLKNEIEHISGNEDDKKLYGYKGFKSNTNSYSLKWDFESLKAKKYPKELYGYFDVNNNRLVNTKIEPNFVINPYKTNSEQTNTPTLVYVNQIAPIASTTEVELPTVEKDEKNKTKVTLLSFDNTMYKDKLDLLAFLFFLNDATLYETAIKSFAQIGHKIKINKVSETLRKAAKDLTFVELV
;
A
#
# COMPACT_ATOMS: atom_id res chain seq x y z
N MET A 1 -2.84 19.27 23.06
CA MET A 1 -4.28 19.03 23.33
C MET A 1 -5.06 20.27 22.91
N SER A 2 -5.73 20.23 21.76
CA SER A 2 -6.60 21.32 21.29
C SER A 2 -8.06 20.87 21.40
N LYS A 3 -8.90 21.68 22.06
CA LYS A 3 -10.33 21.43 22.26
C LYS A 3 -11.08 22.25 21.23
N ILE A 4 -11.91 21.64 20.39
CA ILE A 4 -12.68 22.34 19.35
C ILE A 4 -14.16 21.98 19.49
N LYS A 5 -15.00 23.02 19.51
CA LYS A 5 -16.47 22.99 19.45
C LYS A 5 -16.90 23.51 18.08
N TYR A 6 -17.93 22.89 17.51
CA TYR A 6 -18.45 23.20 16.18
C TYR A 6 -19.63 24.17 16.23
N LEU A 7 -19.64 25.12 15.29
CA LEU A 7 -20.80 25.87 14.80
C LEU A 7 -20.68 25.90 13.28
N LEU A 8 -21.55 25.17 12.58
CA LEU A 8 -21.73 25.29 11.14
C LEU A 8 -22.83 26.32 10.90
N ALA A 9 -22.47 27.48 10.35
CA ALA A 9 -23.41 28.48 9.88
C ALA A 9 -23.25 28.63 8.36
N SER A 10 -24.35 28.44 7.63
CA SER A 10 -24.52 28.85 6.22
C SER A 10 -25.77 29.73 6.12
N PRO A 11 -25.84 30.62 5.12
CA PRO A 11 -26.63 31.84 5.20
C PRO A 11 -28.14 31.60 5.00
N LEU A 12 -28.93 32.29 5.81
CA LEU A 12 -30.39 32.35 5.70
C LEU A 12 -30.82 33.02 4.39
N ILE A 13 -31.60 32.31 3.58
CA ILE A 13 -32.59 32.92 2.69
C ILE A 13 -33.89 32.96 3.49
N GLY A 14 -34.40 34.17 3.74
CA GLY A 14 -35.57 34.40 4.58
C GLY A 14 -36.90 34.05 3.91
N ALA A 15 -37.82 33.54 4.72
CA ALA A 15 -39.26 33.74 4.58
C ALA A 15 -39.89 33.75 5.99
N PRO A 16 -40.93 34.57 6.24
CA PRO A 16 -41.31 34.94 7.59
C PRO A 16 -42.56 34.21 8.13
N PHE A 17 -42.64 34.14 9.47
CA PHE A 17 -43.78 33.80 10.35
C PHE A 17 -44.35 32.36 10.25
N VAL A 18 -44.76 31.66 11.32
CA VAL A 18 -45.38 32.07 12.59
C VAL A 18 -44.86 31.16 13.72
N VAL A 19 -44.56 31.76 14.88
CA VAL A 19 -44.26 31.05 16.13
C VAL A 19 -45.57 30.57 16.75
N VAL A 20 -45.70 29.26 16.95
CA VAL A 20 -46.53 28.69 18.02
C VAL A 20 -45.66 27.72 18.80
N ALA A 21 -45.40 28.10 20.05
CA ALA A 21 -44.62 27.33 21.01
C ALA A 21 -45.46 26.17 21.56
N CYS A 22 -45.20 24.97 21.06
CA CYS A 22 -45.39 23.67 21.71
C CYS A 22 -44.38 22.72 21.05
N GLY A 23 -43.72 21.87 21.83
CA GLY A 23 -42.63 20.99 21.40
C GLY A 23 -43.04 19.92 20.39
N GLN A 24 -43.41 20.33 19.18
CA GLN A 24 -43.56 19.46 18.03
C GLN A 24 -42.27 19.46 17.22
N ASN A 25 -41.74 18.28 16.97
CA ASN A 25 -40.73 18.06 15.93
C ASN A 25 -41.32 18.56 14.60
N VAL A 26 -40.99 19.78 14.19
CA VAL A 26 -41.43 20.34 12.91
C VAL A 26 -40.67 19.60 11.82
N ASN A 27 -41.33 18.63 11.20
CA ASN A 27 -40.84 17.90 10.03
C ASN A 27 -41.31 18.62 8.76
N THR A 28 -40.63 19.71 8.41
CA THR A 28 -40.87 20.35 7.10
C THR A 28 -40.38 19.41 5.99
N PRO A 29 -40.96 19.48 4.77
CA PRO A 29 -40.44 18.73 3.63
C PRO A 29 -38.96 18.99 3.36
N GLY A 30 -38.47 20.20 3.64
CA GLY A 30 -37.05 20.55 3.54
C GLY A 30 -36.19 19.83 4.58
N LYS A 31 -36.64 19.77 5.85
CA LYS A 31 -35.95 19.01 6.90
C LYS A 31 -35.95 17.51 6.61
N ILE A 32 -37.05 16.94 6.12
CA ILE A 32 -37.12 15.52 5.73
C ILE A 32 -36.09 15.22 4.63
N LYS A 33 -36.03 16.06 3.58
CA LYS A 33 -35.02 15.91 2.52
C LYS A 33 -33.60 16.02 3.05
N GLN A 34 -33.34 16.97 3.95
CA GLN A 34 -32.04 17.14 4.58
C GLN A 34 -31.67 15.92 5.44
N ASP A 35 -32.60 15.40 6.23
CA ASP A 35 -32.41 14.21 7.07
C ASP A 35 -32.16 12.96 6.22
N GLU A 36 -32.89 12.79 5.11
CA GLU A 36 -32.65 11.72 4.14
C GLU A 36 -31.27 11.83 3.49
N GLU A 37 -30.85 13.03 3.12
CA GLU A 37 -29.54 13.27 2.52
C GLU A 37 -28.41 13.01 3.53
N ILE A 38 -28.54 13.48 4.77
CA ILE A 38 -27.61 13.20 5.86
C ILE A 38 -27.51 11.68 6.10
N ALA A 39 -28.65 11.00 6.19
CA ALA A 39 -28.67 9.55 6.40
C ALA A 39 -27.96 8.78 5.26
N LYS A 40 -28.05 9.27 4.01
CA LYS A 40 -27.40 8.65 2.84
C LYS A 40 -25.91 8.96 2.73
N THR A 41 -25.48 10.18 3.07
CA THR A 41 -24.16 10.70 2.69
C THR A 41 -23.20 10.89 3.86
N ALA A 42 -23.69 11.04 5.09
CA ALA A 42 -22.89 11.45 6.24
C ALA A 42 -21.72 10.49 6.51
N SER A 43 -21.91 9.18 6.38
CA SER A 43 -20.84 8.20 6.63
C SER A 43 -19.64 8.43 5.72
N ASN A 44 -19.88 8.60 4.41
CA ASN A 44 -18.82 8.83 3.43
C ASN A 44 -18.16 10.20 3.62
N GLN A 45 -18.95 11.25 3.87
CA GLN A 45 -18.42 12.59 4.12
C GLN A 45 -17.58 12.65 5.40
N LEU A 46 -18.03 12.02 6.48
CA LEU A 46 -17.28 11.93 7.73
C LEU A 46 -15.98 11.13 7.56
N LYS A 47 -16.01 10.06 6.77
CA LYS A 47 -14.82 9.26 6.48
C LYS A 47 -13.79 10.03 5.65
N LYS A 48 -14.24 10.80 4.67
CA LYS A 48 -13.40 11.71 3.88
C LYS A 48 -12.79 12.80 4.76
N LEU A 49 -13.61 13.49 5.55
CA LEU A 49 -13.15 14.52 6.50
C LEU A 49 -12.13 13.95 7.50
N PHE A 50 -12.39 12.74 8.01
CA PHE A 50 -11.47 12.03 8.89
C PHE A 50 -10.15 11.75 8.19
N THR A 51 -10.20 11.22 6.97
CA THR A 51 -9.03 10.91 6.15
C THR A 51 -8.17 12.16 5.92
N HIS A 52 -8.76 13.27 5.47
CA HIS A 52 -8.05 14.54 5.30
C HIS A 52 -7.42 15.02 6.61
N SER A 53 -8.19 15.01 7.71
CA SER A 53 -7.72 15.44 9.03
C SER A 53 -6.52 14.62 9.52
N VAL A 54 -6.57 13.29 9.35
CA VAL A 54 -5.47 12.39 9.69
C VAL A 54 -4.27 12.70 8.81
N LEU A 55 -4.42 12.77 7.49
CA LEU A 55 -3.31 13.06 6.58
C LEU A 55 -2.65 14.40 6.92
N LEU A 56 -3.44 15.47 7.11
CA LEU A 56 -2.92 16.77 7.54
C LEU A 56 -2.10 16.65 8.84
N THR A 57 -2.62 15.92 9.83
CA THR A 57 -1.92 15.69 11.11
C THR A 57 -0.60 14.95 10.91
N GLU A 58 -0.60 13.87 10.14
CA GLU A 58 0.58 13.03 9.89
C GLU A 58 1.63 13.74 9.02
N TYR A 59 1.21 14.65 8.14
CA TYR A 59 2.11 15.56 7.42
C TYR A 59 2.51 16.80 8.24
N LYS A 60 2.03 16.91 9.49
CA LYS A 60 2.30 18.04 10.41
C LYS A 60 1.83 19.39 9.86
N ILE A 61 0.75 19.38 9.08
CA ILE A 61 0.12 20.57 8.52
C ILE A 61 -0.91 21.07 9.55
N PRO A 62 -0.77 22.30 10.08
CA PRO A 62 -1.66 22.80 11.09
C PRO A 62 -3.05 23.10 10.51
N PHE A 63 -4.09 22.68 11.21
CA PHE A 63 -5.45 23.12 11.02
C PHE A 63 -6.15 23.21 12.37
N SER A 64 -6.92 24.28 12.59
CA SER A 64 -7.66 24.52 13.83
C SER A 64 -9.17 24.59 13.61
N ASP A 65 -9.58 24.89 12.38
CA ASP A 65 -10.97 24.99 11.98
C ASP A 65 -11.36 23.79 11.12
N SER A 66 -12.23 22.96 11.66
CA SER A 66 -12.76 21.77 11.00
C SER A 66 -13.52 22.07 9.71
N SER A 67 -14.10 23.26 9.57
CA SER A 67 -14.84 23.65 8.36
C SER A 67 -13.91 23.90 7.17
N LYS A 68 -12.61 24.09 7.43
CA LYS A 68 -11.59 24.39 6.42
C LYS A 68 -10.66 23.22 6.13
N VAL A 69 -10.88 22.05 6.73
CA VAL A 69 -10.00 20.88 6.55
C VAL A 69 -9.81 20.55 5.07
N ASP A 70 -10.90 20.45 4.32
CA ASP A 70 -10.87 20.12 2.90
C ASP A 70 -10.15 21.21 2.09
N GLU A 71 -10.42 22.48 2.40
CA GLU A 71 -9.77 23.62 1.75
C GLU A 71 -8.25 23.61 1.99
N ILE A 72 -7.81 23.46 3.24
CA ILE A 72 -6.40 23.41 3.63
C ILE A 72 -5.71 22.22 2.97
N TYR A 73 -6.36 21.06 2.96
CA TYR A 73 -5.83 19.85 2.34
C TYR A 73 -5.62 20.02 0.84
N ILE A 74 -6.65 20.50 0.12
CA ILE A 74 -6.57 20.76 -1.32
C ILE A 74 -5.56 21.86 -1.64
N ASN A 75 -5.49 22.93 -0.85
CA ASN A 75 -4.51 24.00 -1.07
C ASN A 75 -3.08 23.54 -0.80
N THR A 76 -2.88 22.66 0.18
CA THR A 76 -1.55 22.06 0.43
C THR A 76 -1.12 21.17 -0.74
N PHE A 77 -2.05 20.39 -1.31
CA PHE A 77 -1.76 19.60 -2.51
C PHE A 77 -1.32 20.46 -3.70
N LYS A 78 -1.94 21.64 -3.89
CA LYS A 78 -1.57 22.55 -5.01
C LYS A 78 -0.13 23.07 -4.92
N ASP A 79 0.50 23.03 -3.74
CA ASP A 79 1.93 23.30 -3.63
C ASP A 79 2.75 22.04 -3.99
N LYS A 80 3.37 22.09 -5.18
CA LYS A 80 4.24 21.02 -5.69
C LYS A 80 5.44 20.69 -4.80
N ASN A 81 5.86 21.63 -3.95
CA ASN A 81 6.97 21.40 -3.03
C ASN A 81 6.55 20.65 -1.77
N SER A 82 5.24 20.61 -1.46
CA SER A 82 4.71 19.93 -0.28
C SER A 82 4.98 18.42 -0.33
N LEU A 83 5.16 17.83 0.85
CA LEU A 83 5.28 16.37 0.97
C LEU A 83 3.98 15.67 0.55
N LEU A 84 2.82 16.29 0.82
CA LEU A 84 1.53 15.75 0.40
C LEU A 84 1.47 15.58 -1.12
N TYR A 85 1.89 16.58 -1.89
CA TYR A 85 1.92 16.50 -3.35
C TYR A 85 2.89 15.42 -3.83
N LYS A 86 4.12 15.41 -3.32
CA LYS A 86 5.16 14.46 -3.74
C LYS A 86 4.76 13.01 -3.46
N ASP A 87 4.22 12.74 -2.28
CA ASP A 87 3.74 11.40 -1.90
C ASP A 87 2.49 11.02 -2.71
N SER A 88 1.59 11.97 -2.98
CA SER A 88 0.40 11.74 -3.84
C SER A 88 0.80 11.40 -5.27
N LEU A 89 1.76 12.12 -5.86
CA LEU A 89 2.27 11.83 -7.21
C LEU A 89 2.96 10.47 -7.26
N LYS A 90 3.70 10.09 -6.22
CA LYS A 90 4.32 8.76 -6.12
C LYS A 90 3.28 7.66 -6.00
N ALA A 91 2.27 7.84 -5.16
CA ALA A 91 1.12 6.94 -5.06
C ALA A 91 0.39 6.83 -6.41
N PHE A 92 0.18 7.95 -7.10
CA PHE A 92 -0.45 7.98 -8.41
C PHE A 92 0.31 7.16 -9.45
N LYS A 93 1.63 7.36 -9.57
CA LYS A 93 2.45 6.59 -10.52
C LYS A 93 2.34 5.09 -10.28
N PHE A 94 2.32 4.68 -9.00
CA PHE A 94 2.20 3.27 -8.64
C PHE A 94 0.79 2.71 -8.89
N TYR A 95 -0.25 3.47 -8.53
CA TYR A 95 -1.65 3.16 -8.83
C TYR A 95 -1.89 3.03 -10.34
N ALA A 96 -1.43 4.00 -11.11
CA ALA A 96 -1.59 4.05 -12.55
C ALA A 96 -0.92 2.86 -13.22
N LEU A 97 0.30 2.54 -12.80
CA LEU A 97 1.00 1.37 -13.28
C LEU A 97 0.25 0.07 -12.98
N ASN A 98 -0.25 -0.10 -11.77
CA ASN A 98 -1.03 -1.28 -11.40
C ASN A 98 -2.32 -1.42 -12.24
N LYS A 99 -3.00 -0.30 -12.53
CA LYS A 99 -4.17 -0.30 -13.40
C LYS A 99 -3.82 -0.68 -14.83
N ILE A 100 -2.76 -0.10 -15.39
CA ILE A 100 -2.30 -0.37 -16.76
C ILE A 100 -1.82 -1.82 -16.93
N ASN A 101 -1.14 -2.38 -15.94
CA ASN A 101 -0.72 -3.78 -15.95
C ASN A 101 -1.89 -4.77 -15.96
N THR A 102 -3.05 -4.35 -15.46
CA THR A 102 -4.30 -5.14 -15.47
C THR A 102 -5.10 -4.88 -16.74
N ASP A 103 -5.15 -3.62 -17.17
CA ASP A 103 -5.88 -3.15 -18.33
C ASP A 103 -5.12 -1.98 -18.97
N GLN A 104 -4.47 -2.25 -20.11
CA GLN A 104 -3.68 -1.25 -20.81
C GLN A 104 -4.50 -0.05 -21.31
N TYR A 105 -5.82 -0.16 -21.45
CA TYR A 105 -6.69 0.92 -21.92
C TYR A 105 -7.33 1.72 -20.78
N TYR A 106 -7.10 1.34 -19.52
CA TYR A 106 -7.79 1.88 -18.35
C TYR A 106 -7.96 3.40 -18.35
N PHE A 107 -6.87 4.17 -18.50
CA PHE A 107 -6.95 5.63 -18.49
C PHE A 107 -7.55 6.21 -19.76
N ALA A 108 -7.30 5.60 -20.92
CA ALA A 108 -7.88 6.06 -22.18
C ALA A 108 -9.42 5.94 -22.13
N GLU A 109 -9.93 4.80 -21.66
CA GLU A 109 -11.37 4.58 -21.49
C GLU A 109 -11.97 5.50 -20.41
N LYS A 110 -11.27 5.69 -19.28
CA LYS A 110 -11.74 6.57 -18.21
C LYS A 110 -11.86 8.02 -18.66
N VAL A 111 -10.91 8.53 -19.45
CA VAL A 111 -11.00 9.90 -19.98
C VAL A 111 -12.20 10.07 -20.90
N VAL A 112 -12.49 9.09 -21.76
CA VAL A 112 -13.70 9.11 -22.60
C VAL A 112 -14.96 9.10 -21.75
N SER A 113 -15.02 8.20 -20.75
CA SER A 113 -16.15 8.10 -19.81
C SER A 113 -16.37 9.43 -19.07
N TRP A 114 -15.32 9.99 -18.45
CA TRP A 114 -15.40 11.23 -17.68
C TRP A 114 -15.74 12.46 -18.53
N SER A 115 -15.40 12.42 -19.82
CA SER A 115 -15.79 13.46 -20.76
C SER A 115 -17.27 13.32 -21.16
N GLY A 116 -17.73 12.10 -21.41
CA GLY A 116 -19.10 11.80 -21.83
C GLY A 116 -20.15 12.05 -20.75
N ASP A 117 -19.83 11.78 -19.48
CA ASP A 117 -20.73 11.96 -18.33
C ASP A 117 -20.63 13.35 -17.67
N ARG A 118 -19.80 14.25 -18.22
CA ARG A 118 -19.51 15.61 -17.69
C ARG A 118 -18.89 15.60 -16.30
N THR A 119 -18.19 14.54 -15.93
CA THR A 119 -17.27 14.54 -14.78
C THR A 119 -16.19 15.59 -14.98
N LEU A 120 -15.60 15.66 -16.19
CA LEU A 120 -14.67 16.70 -16.59
C LEU A 120 -15.40 17.82 -17.33
N ASN A 121 -15.05 19.07 -17.03
CA ASN A 121 -15.55 20.23 -17.76
C ASN A 121 -14.77 20.48 -19.08
N PRO A 122 -15.27 21.29 -20.02
CA PRO A 122 -14.61 21.49 -21.32
C PRO A 122 -13.15 22.00 -21.23
N GLN A 123 -12.85 22.84 -20.25
CA GLN A 123 -11.49 23.32 -20.02
C GLN A 123 -10.57 22.18 -19.54
N GLU A 124 -11.04 21.37 -18.59
CA GLU A 124 -10.32 20.21 -18.07
C GLU A 124 -10.07 19.18 -19.18
N ILE A 125 -11.06 18.88 -20.02
CA ILE A 125 -10.92 17.96 -21.17
C ILE A 125 -9.82 18.45 -22.12
N LYS A 126 -9.85 19.75 -22.46
CA LYS A 126 -8.84 20.35 -23.36
C LYS A 126 -7.44 20.29 -22.76
N SER A 127 -7.30 20.56 -21.46
CA SER A 127 -6.02 20.56 -20.76
C SER A 127 -5.48 19.15 -20.49
N LEU A 128 -6.37 18.17 -20.25
CA LEU A 128 -6.01 16.78 -20.03
C LEU A 128 -5.51 16.13 -21.33
N GLY A 129 -6.18 16.41 -22.45
CA GLY A 129 -5.89 15.81 -23.75
C GLY A 129 -6.09 14.28 -23.76
N PRO A 130 -5.79 13.61 -24.88
CA PRO A 130 -5.87 12.16 -24.97
C PRO A 130 -4.74 11.50 -24.16
N ILE A 131 -5.05 10.36 -23.57
CA ILE A 131 -4.07 9.48 -22.91
C ILE A 131 -3.90 8.25 -23.78
N GLN A 132 -2.66 7.97 -24.20
CA GLN A 132 -2.36 6.80 -25.03
C GLN A 132 -2.50 5.52 -24.21
N PRO A 133 -2.92 4.39 -24.84
CA PRO A 133 -2.91 3.10 -24.18
C PRO A 133 -1.52 2.76 -23.61
N ASN A 134 -1.52 1.97 -22.54
CA ASN A 134 -0.32 1.50 -21.86
C ASN A 134 0.62 2.62 -21.38
N THR A 135 0.09 3.82 -21.14
CA THR A 135 0.88 5.00 -20.76
C THR A 135 0.41 5.57 -19.43
N ILE A 136 1.34 5.76 -18.49
CA ILE A 136 1.06 6.44 -17.22
C ILE A 136 0.76 7.91 -17.51
N PRO A 137 -0.35 8.49 -16.99
CA PRO A 137 -0.65 9.90 -17.21
C PRO A 137 0.46 10.81 -16.68
N THR A 138 0.69 11.91 -17.38
CA THR A 138 1.69 12.92 -17.01
C THR A 138 1.34 13.62 -15.69
N GLU A 139 2.31 14.32 -15.10
CA GLU A 139 2.09 15.08 -13.85
C GLU A 139 0.97 16.13 -13.97
N ASN A 140 0.89 16.85 -15.09
CA ASN A 140 -0.17 17.82 -15.32
C ASN A 140 -1.55 17.14 -15.46
N GLN A 141 -1.60 15.98 -16.12
CA GLN A 141 -2.84 15.20 -16.22
C GLN A 141 -3.26 14.68 -14.85
N PHE A 142 -2.31 14.21 -14.05
CA PHE A 142 -2.54 13.80 -12.67
C PHE A 142 -3.17 14.93 -11.83
N GLU A 143 -2.65 16.15 -11.90
CA GLU A 143 -3.21 17.28 -11.15
C GLU A 143 -4.67 17.56 -11.47
N ILE A 144 -5.02 17.56 -12.76
CA ILE A 144 -6.40 17.75 -13.22
C ILE A 144 -7.30 16.65 -12.65
N LEU A 145 -6.85 15.39 -12.77
CA LEU A 145 -7.61 14.25 -12.28
C LEU A 145 -7.77 14.26 -10.75
N TRP A 146 -6.73 14.66 -10.02
CA TRP A 146 -6.73 14.69 -8.56
C TRP A 146 -7.61 15.81 -8.01
N ILE A 147 -7.53 17.01 -8.59
CA ILE A 147 -8.32 18.17 -8.13
C ILE A 147 -9.81 17.91 -8.34
N ASN A 148 -10.18 17.25 -9.44
CA ASN A 148 -11.55 16.87 -9.72
C ASN A 148 -11.94 15.60 -8.95
N GLU A 149 -12.60 15.79 -7.80
CA GLU A 149 -13.09 14.72 -6.92
C GLU A 149 -13.91 13.64 -7.63
N LYS A 150 -14.71 14.02 -8.64
CA LYS A 150 -15.63 13.10 -9.31
C LYS A 150 -14.90 12.02 -10.14
N THR A 151 -13.62 12.21 -10.44
CA THR A 151 -12.81 11.17 -11.08
C THR A 151 -12.56 9.98 -10.15
N GLY A 152 -12.67 10.18 -8.82
CA GLY A 152 -12.33 9.19 -7.80
C GLY A 152 -10.83 8.91 -7.66
N ILE A 153 -9.97 9.55 -8.46
CA ILE A 153 -8.51 9.34 -8.39
C ILE A 153 -7.98 9.79 -7.03
N ARG A 154 -8.38 10.98 -6.56
CA ARG A 154 -7.97 11.49 -5.25
C ARG A 154 -8.29 10.51 -4.12
N ASP A 155 -9.53 10.01 -4.09
CA ASP A 155 -10.00 9.09 -3.04
C ASP A 155 -9.18 7.79 -3.00
N GLU A 156 -8.80 7.23 -4.16
CA GLU A 156 -7.96 6.04 -4.22
C GLU A 156 -6.54 6.31 -3.69
N LEU A 157 -5.96 7.47 -4.01
CA LEU A 157 -4.63 7.83 -3.52
C LEU A 157 -4.63 8.16 -2.03
N GLU A 158 -5.68 8.80 -1.53
CA GLU A 158 -5.84 9.05 -0.09
C GLU A 158 -5.84 7.76 0.73
N LYS A 159 -6.48 6.70 0.23
CA LYS A 159 -6.43 5.37 0.86
C LYS A 159 -5.00 4.85 0.90
N MET A 160 -4.26 4.97 -0.20
CA MET A 160 -2.84 4.59 -0.27
C MET A 160 -1.99 5.37 0.73
N LEU A 161 -2.18 6.69 0.81
CA LEU A 161 -1.44 7.56 1.72
C LEU A 161 -1.75 7.25 3.19
N ILE A 162 -3.03 7.02 3.53
CA ILE A 162 -3.43 6.63 4.89
C ILE A 162 -2.76 5.32 5.29
N VAL A 163 -2.75 4.31 4.41
CA VAL A 163 -2.08 3.04 4.68
C VAL A 163 -0.57 3.23 4.85
N ASN A 164 0.05 4.08 4.03
CA ASN A 164 1.46 4.43 4.18
C ASN A 164 1.75 5.08 5.54
N LYS A 165 0.95 6.06 5.96
CA LYS A 165 1.11 6.69 7.28
C LYS A 165 0.86 5.72 8.43
N TYR A 166 -0.11 4.82 8.31
CA TYR A 166 -0.35 3.75 9.28
C TYR A 166 0.90 2.87 9.45
N PHE A 167 1.52 2.45 8.35
CA PHE A 167 2.74 1.65 8.41
C PHE A 167 3.96 2.40 8.98
N ALA A 168 3.98 3.72 8.85
CA ALA A 168 5.03 4.58 9.39
C ALA A 168 4.91 4.84 10.91
N ILE A 169 3.81 4.45 11.56
CA ILE A 169 3.66 4.61 13.01
C ILE A 169 4.75 3.80 13.73
N SER A 170 5.56 4.50 14.53
CA SER A 170 6.72 3.95 15.22
C SER A 170 6.75 4.22 16.73
N ASP A 171 5.75 4.93 17.26
CA ASP A 171 5.68 5.23 18.68
C ASP A 171 5.15 4.02 19.49
N LYS A 172 5.82 3.72 20.61
CA LYS A 172 5.49 2.58 21.48
C LYS A 172 4.08 2.67 22.05
N ASP A 173 3.63 3.86 22.47
CA ASP A 173 2.31 4.03 23.09
C ASP A 173 1.20 3.93 22.05
N HIS A 174 1.44 4.44 20.84
CA HIS A 174 0.56 4.22 19.70
C HIS A 174 0.46 2.74 19.34
N LEU A 175 1.59 2.03 19.22
CA LEU A 175 1.61 0.60 18.90
C LEU A 175 0.85 -0.24 19.93
N LYS A 176 0.99 0.07 21.23
CA LYS A 176 0.23 -0.56 22.32
C LYS A 176 -1.28 -0.38 22.20
N LYS A 177 -1.74 0.78 21.73
CA LYS A 177 -3.19 1.05 21.55
C LYS A 177 -3.78 0.29 20.37
N MET A 178 -2.98 0.07 19.32
CA MET A 178 -3.41 -0.57 18.08
C MET A 178 -3.32 -2.10 18.14
N ASP A 179 -2.24 -2.64 18.70
CA ASP A 179 -2.02 -4.07 18.85
C ASP A 179 -2.05 -4.47 20.33
N LYS A 180 -3.16 -5.07 20.76
CA LYS A 180 -3.35 -5.52 22.15
C LYS A 180 -2.31 -6.55 22.61
N ASN A 181 -1.67 -7.25 21.68
CA ASN A 181 -0.65 -8.24 21.98
C ASN A 181 0.77 -7.64 21.97
N PHE A 182 0.92 -6.37 21.57
CA PHE A 182 2.21 -5.70 21.55
C PHE A 182 2.70 -5.47 22.98
N LYS A 183 3.86 -6.06 23.29
CA LYS A 183 4.59 -5.87 24.54
C LYS A 183 6.00 -5.41 24.22
N TYR A 184 6.40 -4.27 24.77
CA TYR A 184 7.75 -3.75 24.58
C TYR A 184 8.70 -4.42 25.56
N THR A 185 9.13 -5.63 25.21
CA THR A 185 9.98 -6.52 26.00
C THR A 185 10.97 -7.22 25.08
N LYS A 186 11.90 -8.00 25.66
CA LYS A 186 12.87 -8.82 24.90
C LYS A 186 12.25 -9.74 23.83
N ASP A 187 10.96 -10.05 23.92
CA ASP A 187 10.26 -10.95 23.00
C ASP A 187 9.72 -10.26 21.74
N ILE A 188 9.87 -8.92 21.64
CA ILE A 188 9.51 -8.20 20.40
C ILE A 188 10.42 -8.68 19.25
N LYS A 189 9.83 -8.82 18.07
CA LYS A 189 10.52 -9.37 16.88
C LYS A 189 10.99 -8.30 15.90
N TYR A 190 10.32 -7.16 15.87
CA TYR A 190 10.53 -6.12 14.88
C TYR A 190 10.93 -4.81 15.56
N GLU A 191 11.76 -4.02 14.90
CA GLU A 191 12.03 -2.66 15.34
C GLU A 191 10.75 -1.82 15.37
N LEU A 192 10.72 -0.81 16.23
CA LEU A 192 9.58 0.11 16.32
C LEU A 192 9.37 0.89 15.01
N LYS A 193 10.47 1.31 14.39
CA LYS A 193 10.46 1.97 13.09
C LYS A 193 9.88 1.02 12.04
N ASN A 194 8.72 1.38 11.49
CA ASN A 194 7.98 0.56 10.52
C ASN A 194 7.58 -0.83 11.06
N TYR A 195 7.34 -0.95 12.37
CA TYR A 195 6.93 -2.20 13.03
C TYR A 195 5.78 -2.90 12.30
N LEU A 196 4.74 -2.14 11.98
CA LEU A 196 3.53 -2.65 11.33
C LEU A 196 3.81 -3.13 9.91
N LEU A 197 4.69 -2.44 9.18
CA LEU A 197 5.10 -2.84 7.83
C LEU A 197 5.89 -4.15 7.86
N ALA A 198 6.86 -4.24 8.76
CA ALA A 198 7.71 -5.42 8.96
C ALA A 198 6.86 -6.64 9.33
N LYS A 199 5.97 -6.49 10.31
CA LYS A 199 5.01 -7.52 10.72
C LYS A 199 4.14 -7.96 9.55
N TYR A 200 3.56 -7.01 8.82
CA TYR A 200 2.66 -7.30 7.72
C TYR A 200 3.35 -8.02 6.55
N ALA A 201 4.56 -7.58 6.18
CA ALA A 201 5.35 -8.20 5.11
C ALA A 201 5.64 -9.69 5.40
N VAL A 202 6.02 -10.00 6.65
CA VAL A 202 6.30 -11.37 7.10
C VAL A 202 5.04 -12.23 7.15
N GLU A 203 3.94 -11.70 7.68
CA GLU A 203 2.67 -12.43 7.79
C GLU A 203 2.08 -12.78 6.41
N LYS A 204 2.12 -11.84 5.47
CA LYS A 204 1.54 -12.00 4.12
C LYS A 204 2.50 -12.65 3.11
N LYS A 205 3.78 -12.76 3.46
CA LYS A 205 4.80 -13.50 2.69
C LYS A 205 4.92 -13.00 1.25
N PHE A 206 5.13 -11.70 1.10
CA PHE A 206 5.22 -11.04 -0.20
C PHE A 206 6.58 -11.22 -0.87
N ALA A 207 6.61 -11.45 -2.17
CA ALA A 207 7.83 -11.44 -2.96
C ALA A 207 7.58 -10.88 -4.36
N GLN A 208 8.63 -10.38 -5.02
CA GLN A 208 8.62 -10.24 -6.48
C GLN A 208 9.06 -11.55 -7.11
N VAL A 209 8.38 -11.96 -8.16
CA VAL A 209 8.58 -13.27 -8.78
C VAL A 209 8.83 -13.12 -10.26
N TRP A 210 9.85 -13.82 -10.74
CA TRP A 210 10.07 -14.12 -12.14
C TRP A 210 9.97 -15.63 -12.27
N SER A 211 9.11 -16.11 -13.15
CA SER A 211 8.99 -17.56 -13.35
C SER A 211 8.49 -17.90 -14.73
N LYS A 212 8.96 -19.03 -15.24
CA LYS A 212 8.40 -19.67 -16.44
C LYS A 212 7.30 -20.63 -16.02
N ASP A 213 6.13 -20.55 -16.64
CA ASP A 213 5.09 -21.57 -16.45
C ASP A 213 5.46 -22.87 -17.15
N PRO A 214 4.95 -24.03 -16.68
CA PRO A 214 5.10 -25.28 -17.42
C PRO A 214 4.54 -25.16 -18.85
N GLU A 215 5.36 -25.49 -19.84
CA GLU A 215 4.94 -25.70 -21.22
C GLU A 215 5.04 -27.20 -21.53
N LYS A 216 4.04 -27.73 -22.25
CA LYS A 216 4.19 -29.05 -22.86
C LYS A 216 5.24 -28.93 -23.96
N GLU A 217 6.32 -29.67 -23.83
CA GLU A 217 7.31 -29.78 -24.90
C GLU A 217 6.70 -30.52 -26.11
N ALA A 218 7.20 -30.23 -27.31
CA ALA A 218 7.10 -31.18 -28.41
C ALA A 218 8.07 -32.33 -28.09
N ASP A 219 7.68 -33.58 -28.33
CA ASP A 219 8.35 -34.79 -27.77
C ASP A 219 9.89 -34.88 -27.97
N ASP A 220 10.46 -34.16 -28.95
CA ASP A 220 11.89 -34.18 -29.29
C ASP A 220 12.72 -32.98 -28.79
N SER A 221 12.13 -31.93 -28.20
CA SER A 221 12.90 -30.73 -27.83
C SER A 221 13.85 -30.94 -26.65
N PHE A 222 13.48 -31.82 -25.71
CA PHE A 222 14.27 -32.07 -24.51
C PHE A 222 15.64 -32.71 -24.83
N PHE A 223 15.68 -33.65 -25.77
CA PHE A 223 16.90 -34.40 -26.11
C PHE A 223 17.81 -33.67 -27.11
N THR A 224 17.26 -32.78 -27.93
CA THR A 224 18.00 -32.07 -29.00
C THR A 224 18.67 -30.78 -28.55
N GLN A 225 18.20 -30.17 -27.45
CA GLN A 225 18.66 -28.83 -27.02
C GLN A 225 19.86 -28.84 -26.05
N GLY A 226 20.14 -29.97 -25.39
CA GLY A 226 21.19 -30.07 -24.38
C GLY A 226 20.83 -29.36 -23.06
N TYR A 227 21.31 -29.89 -21.94
CA TYR A 227 20.97 -29.36 -20.61
C TYR A 227 21.71 -28.06 -20.31
N ASN A 228 20.96 -26.97 -20.21
CA ASN A 228 21.48 -25.75 -19.60
C ASN A 228 21.39 -25.86 -18.09
N ASN A 229 22.48 -25.45 -17.45
CA ASN A 229 22.59 -25.32 -16.01
C ASN A 229 22.32 -23.86 -15.65
N LEU A 230 21.60 -23.61 -14.56
CA LEU A 230 21.28 -22.24 -14.14
C LEU A 230 22.41 -21.68 -13.25
N ARG A 231 23.02 -20.59 -13.72
CA ARG A 231 24.17 -19.89 -13.09
C ARG A 231 24.00 -18.36 -13.02
N GLY A 232 22.93 -17.80 -13.56
CA GLY A 232 22.71 -16.35 -13.66
C GLY A 232 21.67 -15.98 -14.70
N ALA A 233 21.55 -14.67 -14.97
CA ALA A 233 20.50 -14.11 -15.81
C ALA A 233 20.52 -14.65 -17.24
N ASP A 234 21.70 -14.79 -17.85
CA ASP A 234 21.83 -15.30 -19.22
C ASP A 234 21.36 -16.75 -19.32
N SER A 235 21.82 -17.62 -18.42
CA SER A 235 21.36 -19.00 -18.35
C SER A 235 19.88 -19.13 -17.99
N PHE A 236 19.33 -18.21 -17.19
CA PHE A 236 17.89 -18.18 -16.88
C PHE A 236 17.08 -17.84 -18.14
N ASN A 237 17.54 -16.84 -18.89
CA ASN A 237 16.88 -16.37 -20.11
C ASN A 237 17.03 -17.36 -21.28
N ALA A 238 18.10 -18.17 -21.30
CA ALA A 238 18.30 -19.19 -22.33
C ALA A 238 17.12 -20.17 -22.43
N PHE A 239 16.45 -20.49 -21.32
CA PHE A 239 15.26 -21.34 -21.29
C PHE A 239 14.00 -20.73 -21.93
N TRP A 240 14.06 -19.47 -22.33
CA TRP A 240 12.97 -18.78 -23.04
C TRP A 240 13.16 -18.77 -24.56
N THR A 241 14.32 -19.21 -25.07
CA THR A 241 14.67 -19.19 -26.49
C THR A 241 13.59 -19.84 -27.36
N TYR A 242 13.12 -21.01 -26.93
CA TYR A 242 12.09 -21.80 -27.62
C TYR A 242 10.73 -21.77 -26.91
N SER A 243 10.54 -20.89 -25.93
CA SER A 243 9.28 -20.75 -25.21
C SER A 243 8.30 -19.91 -26.02
N ASN A 244 7.03 -20.33 -26.04
CA ASN A 244 5.93 -19.57 -26.62
C ASN A 244 5.36 -18.54 -25.62
N GLN A 245 5.80 -18.57 -24.36
CA GLN A 245 5.38 -17.61 -23.35
C GLN A 245 5.89 -16.19 -23.65
N PRO A 246 5.11 -15.15 -23.28
CA PRO A 246 5.56 -13.77 -23.36
C PRO A 246 6.84 -13.53 -22.54
N LYS A 247 7.86 -12.96 -23.16
CA LYS A 247 9.16 -12.63 -22.55
C LYS A 247 9.09 -11.31 -21.78
N ILE A 248 8.23 -11.25 -20.77
CA ILE A 248 7.98 -10.02 -19.98
C ILE A 248 9.20 -9.72 -19.11
N VAL A 249 9.72 -8.49 -19.23
CA VAL A 249 10.81 -7.96 -18.39
C VAL A 249 10.29 -6.88 -17.46
N LEU A 250 10.97 -6.68 -16.34
CA LEU A 250 10.73 -5.56 -15.43
C LEU A 250 11.21 -4.25 -16.08
N LYS A 251 10.26 -3.46 -16.63
CA LYS A 251 10.58 -2.18 -17.29
C LYS A 251 10.48 -0.97 -16.37
N ASN A 252 9.57 -1.01 -15.40
CA ASN A 252 9.22 0.17 -14.62
C ASN A 252 10.18 0.34 -13.44
N GLU A 253 10.85 1.50 -13.38
CA GLU A 253 11.76 1.85 -12.28
C GLU A 253 11.08 1.80 -10.90
N ILE A 254 9.79 2.15 -10.84
CA ILE A 254 9.04 2.13 -9.58
C ILE A 254 8.82 0.71 -9.03
N GLU A 255 8.88 -0.30 -9.89
CA GLU A 255 8.84 -1.71 -9.49
C GLU A 255 10.24 -2.29 -9.26
N HIS A 256 11.30 -1.60 -9.67
CA HIS A 256 12.68 -2.03 -9.46
C HIS A 256 13.13 -1.76 -8.02
N ILE A 257 12.55 -2.48 -7.06
CA ILE A 257 12.77 -2.23 -5.64
C ILE A 257 14.08 -2.83 -5.10
N SER A 258 14.62 -3.89 -5.72
CA SER A 258 15.87 -4.54 -5.29
C SER A 258 17.15 -3.72 -5.53
N GLY A 259 17.13 -2.83 -6.54
CA GLY A 259 18.35 -2.18 -7.03
C GLY A 259 19.36 -3.12 -7.72
N ASN A 260 19.00 -4.39 -7.96
CA ASN A 260 19.84 -5.32 -8.69
C ASN A 260 19.55 -5.22 -10.19
N GLU A 261 20.51 -4.76 -10.99
CA GLU A 261 20.30 -4.55 -12.43
C GLU A 261 19.96 -5.83 -13.21
N ASP A 262 20.37 -7.00 -12.72
CA ASP A 262 20.00 -8.26 -13.36
C ASP A 262 18.49 -8.51 -13.33
N ASP A 263 17.76 -7.98 -12.34
CA ASP A 263 16.30 -8.12 -12.24
C ASP A 263 15.57 -7.52 -13.45
N LYS A 264 16.14 -6.46 -14.06
CA LYS A 264 15.60 -5.84 -15.29
C LYS A 264 15.83 -6.68 -16.53
N LYS A 265 16.81 -7.59 -16.51
CA LYS A 265 17.17 -8.44 -17.64
C LYS A 265 16.37 -9.74 -17.68
N LEU A 266 15.88 -10.21 -16.53
CA LEU A 266 15.18 -11.49 -16.42
C LEU A 266 13.83 -11.48 -17.13
N TYR A 267 13.58 -12.51 -17.94
CA TYR A 267 12.26 -12.79 -18.52
C TYR A 267 11.30 -13.39 -17.49
N GLY A 268 10.01 -13.35 -17.81
CA GLY A 268 8.96 -13.95 -17.00
C GLY A 268 8.62 -13.19 -15.73
N TYR A 269 8.83 -11.87 -15.69
CA TYR A 269 8.39 -11.06 -14.55
C TYR A 269 6.88 -11.19 -14.34
N LYS A 270 6.47 -11.65 -13.16
CA LYS A 270 5.07 -11.86 -12.76
C LYS A 270 4.55 -10.84 -11.75
N GLY A 271 5.33 -9.79 -11.48
CA GLY A 271 4.98 -8.80 -10.48
C GLY A 271 5.19 -9.29 -9.06
N PHE A 272 4.45 -8.66 -8.16
CA PHE A 272 4.42 -8.96 -6.75
C PHE A 272 3.38 -10.04 -6.44
N LYS A 273 3.73 -11.01 -5.59
CA LYS A 273 2.84 -12.10 -5.17
C LYS A 273 2.86 -12.23 -3.65
N SER A 274 1.71 -12.49 -3.05
CA SER A 274 1.57 -12.88 -1.64
C SER A 274 1.57 -14.41 -1.50
N ASN A 275 1.68 -14.92 -0.27
CA ASN A 275 1.61 -16.35 0.03
C ASN A 275 2.61 -17.22 -0.76
N THR A 276 3.82 -16.73 -0.97
CA THR A 276 4.86 -17.35 -1.81
C THR A 276 5.59 -18.54 -1.15
N ASN A 277 4.87 -19.35 -0.36
CA ASN A 277 5.44 -20.53 0.32
C ASN A 277 5.98 -21.59 -0.64
N SER A 278 5.52 -21.58 -1.90
CA SER A 278 5.90 -22.54 -2.94
C SER A 278 7.39 -22.54 -3.30
N TYR A 279 8.14 -21.49 -2.92
CA TYR A 279 9.57 -21.35 -3.22
C TYR A 279 10.46 -21.55 -1.98
N SER A 280 9.90 -22.14 -0.92
CA SER A 280 10.59 -22.45 0.35
C SER A 280 11.33 -21.29 0.99
N LEU A 281 10.80 -20.10 0.78
CA LEU A 281 11.20 -18.89 1.46
C LEU A 281 10.97 -19.06 2.96
N LYS A 282 12.00 -18.77 3.74
CA LYS A 282 11.92 -18.79 5.20
C LYS A 282 11.40 -17.45 5.70
N TRP A 283 10.33 -17.51 6.49
CA TRP A 283 9.59 -16.35 7.00
C TRP A 283 9.59 -16.27 8.52
N ASP A 284 10.07 -17.31 9.21
CA ASP A 284 10.19 -17.30 10.65
C ASP A 284 11.28 -16.34 11.13
N PHE A 285 11.13 -15.88 12.37
CA PHE A 285 11.98 -14.87 12.96
C PHE A 285 13.45 -15.30 13.01
N GLU A 286 13.75 -16.54 13.41
CA GLU A 286 15.14 -17.01 13.53
C GLU A 286 15.82 -17.08 12.17
N SER A 287 15.13 -17.58 11.13
CA SER A 287 15.68 -17.62 9.78
C SER A 287 15.92 -16.23 9.19
N LEU A 288 15.03 -15.26 9.43
CA LEU A 288 15.22 -13.88 8.96
C LEU A 288 16.30 -13.14 9.77
N LYS A 289 16.42 -13.44 11.06
CA LYS A 289 17.46 -12.90 11.95
C LYS A 289 18.85 -13.46 11.62
N ALA A 290 18.93 -14.63 11.01
CA ALA A 290 20.20 -15.17 10.52
C ALA A 290 20.74 -14.41 9.30
N LYS A 291 19.88 -13.75 8.51
CA LYS A 291 20.26 -12.97 7.32
C LYS A 291 20.84 -11.61 7.74
N LYS A 292 22.01 -11.28 7.22
CA LYS A 292 22.76 -10.04 7.54
C LYS A 292 22.96 -9.11 6.34
N TYR A 293 22.68 -9.57 5.12
CA TYR A 293 22.92 -8.80 3.91
C TYR A 293 21.72 -8.80 2.96
N PRO A 294 21.44 -7.69 2.24
CA PRO A 294 20.34 -7.61 1.27
C PRO A 294 20.34 -8.72 0.21
N LYS A 295 21.53 -9.18 -0.20
CA LYS A 295 21.70 -10.25 -1.19
C LYS A 295 21.14 -11.60 -0.76
N GLU A 296 20.87 -11.81 0.52
CA GLU A 296 20.26 -13.05 1.04
C GLU A 296 18.73 -13.09 0.88
N LEU A 297 18.13 -12.00 0.36
CA LEU A 297 16.70 -11.90 0.11
C LEU A 297 16.32 -12.23 -1.33
N TYR A 298 17.28 -12.34 -2.25
CA TYR A 298 16.98 -12.65 -3.64
C TYR A 298 17.86 -13.74 -4.20
N GLY A 299 17.36 -14.45 -5.21
CA GLY A 299 18.10 -15.52 -5.86
C GLY A 299 17.23 -16.41 -6.73
N TYR A 300 17.89 -17.36 -7.38
CA TYR A 300 17.28 -18.40 -8.17
C TYR A 300 16.83 -19.56 -7.27
N PHE A 301 15.65 -20.11 -7.53
CA PHE A 301 15.13 -21.23 -6.77
C PHE A 301 15.80 -22.54 -7.21
N ASP A 302 16.45 -23.20 -6.27
CA ASP A 302 16.97 -24.55 -6.44
C ASP A 302 15.89 -25.55 -6.04
N VAL A 303 15.26 -26.15 -7.04
CA VAL A 303 14.14 -27.10 -6.85
C VAL A 303 14.56 -28.38 -6.13
N ASN A 304 15.84 -28.76 -6.21
CA ASN A 304 16.34 -30.02 -5.64
C ASN A 304 16.76 -29.84 -4.18
N ASN A 305 17.39 -28.72 -3.84
CA ASN A 305 17.78 -28.40 -2.45
C ASN A 305 16.75 -27.54 -1.70
N ASN A 306 15.69 -27.12 -2.39
CA ASN A 306 14.56 -26.38 -1.83
C ASN A 306 14.97 -25.08 -1.12
N ARG A 307 15.83 -24.28 -1.77
CA ARG A 307 16.41 -23.04 -1.25
C ARG A 307 16.60 -22.00 -2.36
N LEU A 308 16.82 -20.74 -1.98
CA LEU A 308 17.29 -19.71 -2.92
C LEU A 308 18.82 -19.74 -3.01
N VAL A 309 19.35 -19.59 -4.22
CA VAL A 309 20.77 -19.43 -4.50
C VAL A 309 21.02 -18.06 -5.11
N ASN A 310 21.92 -17.32 -4.51
CA ASN A 310 22.36 -16.03 -5.03
C ASN A 310 23.76 -16.17 -5.64
N THR A 311 23.89 -15.87 -6.92
CA THR A 311 25.15 -16.00 -7.68
C THR A 311 26.24 -15.01 -7.22
N LYS A 312 25.89 -13.95 -6.47
CA LYS A 312 26.87 -13.05 -5.82
C LYS A 312 27.34 -13.57 -4.46
N ILE A 313 26.68 -14.57 -3.88
CA ILE A 313 27.10 -15.27 -2.65
C ILE A 313 27.84 -16.55 -3.04
N GLU A 314 27.30 -17.28 -4.01
CA GLU A 314 27.78 -18.59 -4.45
C GLU A 314 28.06 -18.57 -5.96
N PRO A 315 29.12 -17.88 -6.43
CA PRO A 315 29.34 -17.62 -7.86
C PRO A 315 29.58 -18.87 -8.72
N ASN A 316 30.08 -19.94 -8.10
CA ASN A 316 30.34 -21.20 -8.79
C ASN A 316 29.21 -22.23 -8.60
N PHE A 317 28.16 -21.89 -7.84
CA PHE A 317 27.05 -22.81 -7.63
C PHE A 317 26.20 -22.91 -8.89
N VAL A 318 25.80 -24.14 -9.20
CA VAL A 318 25.07 -24.47 -10.40
C VAL A 318 23.77 -25.15 -10.03
N ILE A 319 22.65 -24.58 -10.46
CA ILE A 319 21.34 -25.16 -10.23
C ILE A 319 20.98 -26.07 -11.40
N ASN A 320 20.63 -27.31 -11.09
CA ASN A 320 19.86 -28.15 -12.00
C ASN A 320 18.37 -27.78 -11.85
N PRO A 321 17.73 -27.19 -12.88
CA PRO A 321 16.33 -26.75 -12.80
C PRO A 321 15.34 -27.91 -12.92
N TYR A 322 15.79 -29.12 -13.26
CA TYR A 322 14.94 -30.30 -13.36
C TYR A 322 14.92 -31.03 -12.01
N LYS A 323 13.71 -31.37 -11.55
CA LYS A 323 13.51 -32.07 -10.28
C LYS A 323 13.86 -33.55 -10.46
N THR A 324 14.86 -34.03 -9.73
CA THR A 324 15.46 -35.37 -9.94
C THR A 324 14.55 -36.54 -9.55
N ASN A 325 13.53 -36.30 -8.72
CA ASN A 325 12.65 -37.33 -8.17
C ASN A 325 11.15 -37.06 -8.46
N SER A 326 10.80 -36.48 -9.60
CA SER A 326 9.39 -36.27 -10.00
C SER A 326 9.05 -36.97 -11.30
N GLU A 327 7.80 -37.44 -11.42
CA GLU A 327 7.23 -38.03 -12.65
C GLU A 327 7.32 -37.09 -13.88
N GLN A 328 7.44 -35.77 -13.63
CA GLN A 328 7.70 -34.76 -14.65
C GLN A 328 9.20 -34.41 -14.71
N THR A 329 10.01 -35.28 -15.32
CA THR A 329 11.47 -35.08 -15.40
C THR A 329 11.89 -34.02 -16.43
N ASN A 330 10.99 -33.68 -17.37
CA ASN A 330 11.36 -32.90 -18.56
C ASN A 330 10.96 -31.42 -18.48
N THR A 331 10.26 -31.00 -17.42
CA THR A 331 9.85 -29.60 -17.26
C THR A 331 10.80 -28.87 -16.30
N PRO A 332 11.55 -27.86 -16.76
CA PRO A 332 12.44 -27.11 -15.88
C PRO A 332 11.64 -26.21 -14.94
N THR A 333 11.98 -26.22 -13.66
CA THR A 333 11.48 -25.26 -12.67
C THR A 333 12.36 -24.02 -12.69
N LEU A 334 11.87 -22.94 -13.29
CA LEU A 334 12.61 -21.68 -13.41
C LEU A 334 11.92 -20.61 -12.61
N VAL A 335 12.49 -20.28 -11.47
CA VAL A 335 12.00 -19.22 -10.61
C VAL A 335 13.17 -18.40 -10.11
N TYR A 336 13.05 -17.08 -10.22
CA TYR A 336 13.87 -16.12 -9.51
C TYR A 336 12.95 -15.30 -8.61
N VAL A 337 13.35 -15.12 -7.37
CA VAL A 337 12.53 -14.48 -6.34
C VAL A 337 13.31 -13.38 -5.67
N ASN A 338 12.61 -12.29 -5.38
CA ASN A 338 13.06 -11.26 -4.45
C ASN A 338 12.09 -11.20 -3.26
N GLN A 339 12.53 -11.73 -2.12
CA GLN A 339 11.76 -11.86 -0.88
C GLN A 339 11.62 -10.51 -0.16
N ILE A 340 10.39 -10.01 -0.04
CA ILE A 340 10.09 -8.77 0.68
C ILE A 340 9.96 -9.08 2.17
N ALA A 341 11.09 -9.06 2.88
CA ALA A 341 11.15 -9.30 4.30
C ALA A 341 12.17 -8.37 5.00
N PRO A 342 11.91 -7.98 6.25
CA PRO A 342 12.95 -7.40 7.11
C PRO A 342 13.98 -8.49 7.46
N ILE A 343 15.22 -8.08 7.73
CA ILE A 343 16.31 -8.96 8.19
C ILE A 343 16.92 -8.42 9.48
N ALA A 344 17.94 -9.08 10.02
CA ALA A 344 18.61 -8.60 11.23
C ALA A 344 19.03 -7.12 11.11
N SER A 345 18.64 -6.34 12.12
CA SER A 345 19.18 -5.02 12.34
C SER A 345 20.69 -5.11 12.58
N THR A 346 21.41 -4.09 12.14
CA THR A 346 22.85 -3.98 12.35
C THR A 346 23.22 -3.69 13.80
N THR A 347 22.26 -3.20 14.59
CA THR A 347 22.45 -2.85 16.00
C THR A 347 21.53 -3.66 16.91
N GLU A 348 22.07 -4.12 18.03
CA GLU A 348 21.26 -4.69 19.10
C GLU A 348 20.61 -3.57 19.93
N VAL A 349 19.39 -3.83 20.40
CA VAL A 349 18.68 -2.92 21.30
C VAL A 349 18.54 -3.53 22.68
N GLU A 350 18.67 -2.70 23.71
CA GLU A 350 18.46 -3.12 25.08
C GLU A 350 16.97 -3.02 25.42
N LEU A 351 16.35 -4.18 25.62
CA LEU A 351 14.92 -4.29 25.91
C LEU A 351 14.69 -4.85 27.31
N PRO A 352 13.65 -4.39 28.00
CA PRO A 352 13.33 -4.88 29.33
C PRO A 352 12.88 -6.35 29.26
N THR A 353 13.26 -7.14 30.26
CA THR A 353 12.88 -8.56 30.35
C THR A 353 11.38 -8.73 30.60
N VAL A 354 10.78 -7.81 31.36
CA VAL A 354 9.35 -7.72 31.65
C VAL A 354 8.89 -6.28 31.43
N GLU A 355 7.63 -6.05 31.06
CA GLU A 355 7.14 -4.69 30.84
C GLU A 355 7.33 -3.79 32.07
N LYS A 356 7.82 -2.56 31.82
CA LYS A 356 8.09 -1.52 32.83
C LYS A 356 9.26 -1.81 33.78
N ASP A 357 10.01 -2.89 33.59
CA ASP A 357 11.27 -3.13 34.31
C ASP A 357 12.44 -2.44 33.58
N GLU A 358 12.75 -1.21 33.98
CA GLU A 358 13.86 -0.46 33.38
C GLU A 358 15.25 -0.88 33.88
N LYS A 359 15.34 -1.74 34.91
CA LYS A 359 16.60 -2.16 35.52
C LYS A 359 17.15 -3.43 34.86
N ASN A 360 16.27 -4.39 34.56
CA ASN A 360 16.68 -5.67 33.96
C ASN A 360 16.45 -5.65 32.44
N LYS A 361 17.47 -5.27 31.69
CA LYS A 361 17.46 -5.25 30.22
C LYS A 361 18.34 -6.33 29.62
N THR A 362 18.01 -6.75 28.40
CA THR A 362 18.77 -7.72 27.62
C THR A 362 18.97 -7.17 26.21
N LYS A 363 20.15 -7.42 25.63
CA LYS A 363 20.44 -7.09 24.24
C LYS A 363 19.74 -8.07 23.31
N VAL A 364 18.98 -7.53 22.37
CA VAL A 364 18.21 -8.31 21.40
C VAL A 364 18.44 -7.74 20.00
N THR A 365 18.72 -8.61 19.05
CA THR A 365 18.68 -8.27 17.62
C THR A 365 17.25 -8.36 17.11
N LEU A 366 16.73 -7.27 16.56
CA LEU A 366 15.39 -7.19 15.97
C LEU A 366 15.45 -7.28 14.45
N LEU A 367 14.32 -7.57 13.82
CA LEU A 367 14.17 -7.49 12.37
C LEU A 367 13.82 -6.05 11.95
N SER A 368 14.50 -5.57 10.91
CA SER A 368 14.32 -4.25 10.32
C SER A 368 14.47 -4.27 8.81
N PHE A 369 13.88 -3.30 8.13
CA PHE A 369 14.14 -3.05 6.72
C PHE A 369 15.38 -2.18 6.49
N ASP A 370 15.94 -1.55 7.52
CA ASP A 370 17.05 -0.59 7.37
C ASP A 370 18.31 -1.22 6.74
N ASN A 371 18.52 -2.52 6.96
CA ASN A 371 19.62 -3.30 6.36
C ASN A 371 19.19 -4.10 5.11
N THR A 372 18.11 -3.70 4.45
CA THR A 372 17.62 -4.34 3.22
C THR A 372 17.74 -3.38 2.04
N MET A 373 17.59 -3.90 0.83
CA MET A 373 17.45 -3.08 -0.38
C MET A 373 16.17 -2.23 -0.42
N TYR A 374 15.25 -2.44 0.52
CA TYR A 374 13.97 -1.73 0.59
C TYR A 374 14.00 -0.50 1.49
N LYS A 375 15.10 -0.23 2.20
CA LYS A 375 15.19 0.81 3.23
C LYS A 375 14.69 2.19 2.78
N ASP A 376 14.92 2.55 1.51
CA ASP A 376 14.55 3.84 0.91
C ASP A 376 13.26 3.77 0.07
N LYS A 377 12.56 2.61 0.11
CA LYS A 377 11.39 2.29 -0.74
C LYS A 377 10.21 1.74 0.07
N LEU A 378 10.15 2.05 1.37
CA LEU A 378 9.13 1.53 2.29
C LEU A 378 7.71 2.04 1.96
N ASP A 379 7.62 3.25 1.42
CA ASP A 379 6.36 3.81 0.93
C ASP A 379 5.84 3.07 -0.30
N LEU A 380 6.74 2.65 -1.21
CA LEU A 380 6.37 1.78 -2.34
C LEU A 380 5.88 0.42 -1.85
N LEU A 381 6.50 -0.16 -0.81
CA LEU A 381 6.00 -1.38 -0.19
C LEU A 381 4.61 -1.20 0.43
N ALA A 382 4.37 -0.07 1.11
CA ALA A 382 3.06 0.25 1.66
C ALA A 382 1.99 0.36 0.58
N PHE A 383 2.28 1.07 -0.52
CA PHE A 383 1.39 1.20 -1.67
C PHE A 383 1.09 -0.14 -2.32
N LEU A 384 2.13 -0.96 -2.50
CA LEU A 384 1.99 -2.33 -2.98
C LEU A 384 1.06 -3.16 -2.13
N PHE A 385 1.26 -3.14 -0.82
CA PHE A 385 0.44 -3.91 0.10
C PHE A 385 -1.02 -3.48 0.05
N PHE A 386 -1.30 -2.18 -0.02
CA PHE A 386 -2.67 -1.69 -0.21
C PHE A 386 -3.30 -2.20 -1.52
N LEU A 387 -2.58 -2.10 -2.65
CA LEU A 387 -3.12 -2.53 -3.94
C LEU A 387 -3.41 -4.04 -4.01
N ASN A 388 -2.74 -4.84 -3.17
CA ASN A 388 -2.97 -6.28 -3.07
C ASN A 388 -3.91 -6.66 -1.91
N ASP A 389 -4.25 -5.75 -1.01
CA ASP A 389 -5.15 -5.97 0.13
C ASP A 389 -5.90 -4.69 0.50
N ALA A 390 -7.10 -4.53 -0.08
CA ALA A 390 -7.95 -3.38 0.17
C ALA A 390 -8.42 -3.26 1.64
N THR A 391 -8.34 -4.34 2.43
CA THR A 391 -8.76 -4.32 3.85
C THR A 391 -7.79 -3.50 4.73
N LEU A 392 -6.59 -3.21 4.24
CA LEU A 392 -5.60 -2.37 4.92
C LEU A 392 -6.11 -0.96 5.18
N TYR A 393 -6.92 -0.39 4.29
CA TYR A 393 -7.47 0.94 4.49
C TYR A 393 -8.39 1.00 5.72
N GLU A 394 -9.33 0.05 5.85
CA GLU A 394 -10.18 -0.01 7.04
C GLU A 394 -9.38 -0.29 8.31
N THR A 395 -8.34 -1.10 8.21
CA THR A 395 -7.41 -1.38 9.32
C THR A 395 -6.68 -0.11 9.75
N ALA A 396 -6.19 0.69 8.80
CA ALA A 396 -5.54 1.97 9.07
C ALA A 396 -6.51 2.97 9.70
N ILE A 397 -7.72 3.11 9.17
CA ILE A 397 -8.77 3.99 9.74
C ILE A 397 -9.08 3.63 11.19
N LYS A 398 -9.29 2.33 11.48
CA LYS A 398 -9.53 1.85 12.85
C LYS A 398 -8.33 2.11 13.77
N SER A 399 -7.12 1.94 13.26
CA SER A 399 -5.87 2.14 14.02
C SER A 399 -5.67 3.61 14.38
N PHE A 400 -5.85 4.54 13.44
CA PHE A 400 -5.84 5.98 13.72
C PHE A 400 -6.93 6.37 14.73
N ALA A 401 -8.10 5.75 14.62
CA ALA A 401 -9.17 5.95 15.59
C ALA A 401 -8.80 5.45 17.01
N GLN A 402 -8.01 4.39 17.13
CA GLN A 402 -7.57 3.82 18.41
C GLN A 402 -6.47 4.67 19.07
N ILE A 403 -5.56 5.26 18.29
CA ILE A 403 -4.48 6.08 18.86
C ILE A 403 -4.97 7.46 19.33
N GLY A 404 -6.10 7.94 18.79
CA GLY A 404 -6.83 9.07 19.35
C GLY A 404 -7.44 10.04 18.32
N HIS A 405 -7.29 9.80 17.01
CA HIS A 405 -7.94 10.63 16.01
C HIS A 405 -9.45 10.35 16.04
N LYS A 406 -10.25 11.36 16.38
CA LYS A 406 -11.71 11.24 16.43
C LYS A 406 -12.38 12.49 15.88
N ILE A 407 -13.51 12.32 15.20
CA ILE A 407 -14.45 13.40 14.90
C ILE A 407 -15.44 13.48 16.04
N LYS A 408 -15.58 14.66 16.66
CA LYS A 408 -16.54 14.90 17.73
C LYS A 408 -17.83 15.48 17.18
N ILE A 409 -18.95 14.81 17.42
CA ILE A 409 -20.28 15.25 16.96
C ILE A 409 -21.10 15.68 18.17
N ASN A 410 -21.41 16.98 18.24
CA ASN A 410 -22.24 17.59 19.27
C ASN A 410 -23.72 17.18 19.14
N LYS A 411 -24.57 17.51 20.13
CA LYS A 411 -26.01 17.16 20.19
C LYS A 411 -26.93 17.89 19.18
N VAL A 412 -26.37 18.52 18.16
CA VAL A 412 -27.10 19.46 17.28
C VAL A 412 -27.99 18.74 16.25
N SER A 413 -27.59 17.55 15.76
CA SER A 413 -28.38 16.78 14.79
C SER A 413 -28.52 15.32 15.23
N GLU A 414 -29.75 14.89 15.52
CA GLU A 414 -30.05 13.51 15.89
C GLU A 414 -29.82 12.54 14.72
N THR A 415 -30.23 12.94 13.51
CA THR A 415 -30.04 12.16 12.27
C THR A 415 -28.57 11.90 11.99
N LEU A 416 -27.72 12.93 12.10
CA LEU A 416 -26.27 12.79 11.94
C LEU A 416 -25.67 11.87 13.00
N ARG A 417 -26.07 12.03 14.27
CA ARG A 417 -25.59 11.15 15.36
C ARG A 417 -25.99 9.70 15.13
N LYS A 418 -27.22 9.45 14.64
CA LYS A 418 -27.70 8.11 14.31
C LYS A 418 -26.93 7.51 13.12
N ALA A 419 -26.65 8.30 12.09
CA ALA A 419 -25.88 7.87 10.93
C ALA A 419 -24.41 7.59 11.27
N ALA A 420 -23.86 8.29 12.28
CA ALA A 420 -22.46 8.22 12.65
C ALA A 420 -22.13 7.26 13.82
N LYS A 421 -23.15 6.72 14.52
CA LYS A 421 -22.97 5.99 15.79
C LYS A 421 -22.06 4.76 15.70
N ASP A 422 -22.03 4.09 14.55
CA ASP A 422 -21.27 2.84 14.35
C ASP A 422 -19.88 3.11 13.74
N LEU A 423 -19.54 4.37 13.46
CA LEU A 423 -18.24 4.75 12.92
C LEU A 423 -17.19 4.78 14.03
N THR A 424 -16.19 3.91 13.92
CA THR A 424 -15.15 3.73 14.94
C THR A 424 -14.35 5.01 15.24
N PHE A 425 -14.30 5.94 14.30
CA PHE A 425 -13.59 7.23 14.39
C PHE A 425 -14.48 8.39 14.84
N VAL A 426 -15.73 8.14 15.22
CA VAL A 426 -16.65 9.17 15.73
C VAL A 426 -16.79 9.06 17.24
N GLU A 427 -16.75 10.20 17.92
CA GLU A 427 -17.06 10.35 19.34
C GLU A 427 -18.29 11.25 19.47
N LEU A 428 -19.39 10.71 20.00
CA LEU A 428 -20.61 11.48 20.22
C LEU A 428 -20.50 12.21 21.57
N VAL A 429 -20.44 13.54 21.52
CA VAL A 429 -20.28 14.40 22.71
C VAL A 429 -21.54 15.20 23.05
#